data_AF-A0A1N6TI98-F1
#
_entry.id   AF-A0A1N6TI98-F1
#
_cell.length_a   1.000
_cell.length_b   1.000
_cell.length_c   1.000
_cell.angle_alpha   90.00
_cell.angle_beta   90.00
_cell.angle_gamma   90.00
#
_symmetry.space_group_name_H-M   'P 1'
#
loop_
_entity.id
_entity.type
_entity.pdbx_description
1 polymer ?
#
loop_
_entity_poly.entity_id
_entity_poly.type
_entity_poly.pdbx_seq_one_letter_code
_entity_poly.pdbx_strand_id
1 'polypeptide(L)'
;MTQTTTRAKGATTRNQTKDLQLLLQDENLQIHREEDWAALAEHVEVHKFLINRSIPWTITWDDAIFSWYENVYTPLNRAIDHWEVRSAFPERTRGQLYLAISTHWYYLQQSNPAVTADEAARDFSAQYGKGLARWFSRYL
;
A
#
# COMPACT_ATOMS: atom_id res chain seq x y z
N MET A 1 -17.98 29.66 6.70
CA MET A 1 -18.34 28.49 5.85
C MET A 1 -17.31 27.35 5.96
N THR A 2 -16.81 27.01 7.16
CA THR A 2 -15.67 26.07 7.32
C THR A 2 -15.98 24.80 8.11
N GLN A 3 -17.18 24.66 8.70
CA GLN A 3 -17.51 23.49 9.53
C GLN A 3 -18.09 22.31 8.72
N THR A 4 -18.70 22.59 7.55
CA THR A 4 -19.40 21.57 6.75
C THR A 4 -18.44 20.66 5.98
N THR A 5 -17.32 21.19 5.48
CA THR A 5 -16.33 20.44 4.69
C THR A 5 -15.57 19.40 5.52
N THR A 6 -15.22 19.73 6.77
CA THR A 6 -14.49 18.82 7.67
C THR A 6 -15.35 17.63 8.10
N ARG A 7 -16.66 17.85 8.33
CA ARG A 7 -17.59 16.78 8.75
C ARG A 7 -17.88 15.78 7.62
N ALA A 8 -18.02 16.26 6.39
CA ALA A 8 -18.25 15.40 5.21
C ALA A 8 -17.02 14.55 4.86
N LYS A 9 -15.81 15.13 4.95
CA LYS A 9 -14.56 14.39 4.73
C LYS A 9 -14.39 13.26 5.77
N GLY A 10 -14.64 13.55 7.05
CA GLY A 10 -14.54 12.54 8.11
C GLY A 10 -15.54 11.38 7.99
N ALA A 11 -16.76 11.64 7.51
CA ALA A 11 -17.74 10.57 7.25
C ALA A 11 -17.36 9.69 6.05
N THR A 12 -16.82 10.30 4.99
CA THR A 12 -16.38 9.59 3.78
C THR A 12 -15.21 8.67 4.11
N THR A 13 -14.15 9.19 4.76
CA THR A 13 -13.00 8.38 5.17
C THR A 13 -13.40 7.21 6.07
N ARG A 14 -14.36 7.41 6.99
CA ARG A 14 -14.86 6.33 7.85
C ARG A 14 -15.52 5.21 7.05
N ASN A 15 -16.29 5.52 6.02
CA ASN A 15 -16.93 4.50 5.18
C ASN A 15 -15.89 3.75 4.35
N GLN A 16 -14.96 4.49 3.73
CA GLN A 16 -13.85 3.93 2.96
C GLN A 16 -12.99 2.95 3.77
N THR A 17 -12.65 3.31 5.01
CA THR A 17 -11.94 2.42 5.93
C THR A 17 -12.73 1.14 6.22
N LYS A 18 -14.05 1.22 6.39
CA LYS A 18 -14.88 0.04 6.64
C LYS A 18 -14.94 -0.90 5.43
N ASP A 19 -15.02 -0.35 4.22
CA ASP A 19 -15.03 -1.15 3.00
C ASP A 19 -13.71 -1.94 2.87
N LEU A 20 -12.58 -1.30 3.18
CA LEU A 20 -11.27 -1.96 3.20
C LEU A 20 -11.15 -3.01 4.31
N GLN A 21 -11.65 -2.71 5.51
CA GLN A 21 -11.68 -3.67 6.61
C GLN A 21 -12.49 -4.92 6.25
N LEU A 22 -13.63 -4.74 5.56
CA LEU A 22 -14.46 -5.85 5.10
C LEU A 22 -13.77 -6.65 3.99
N LEU A 23 -13.19 -5.99 2.99
CA LEU A 23 -12.48 -6.65 1.90
C LEU A 23 -11.29 -7.46 2.40
N LEU A 24 -10.53 -6.90 3.34
CA LEU A 24 -9.27 -7.46 3.82
C LEU A 24 -9.44 -8.21 5.15
N GLN A 25 -10.67 -8.56 5.55
CA GLN A 25 -10.94 -9.20 6.85
C GLN A 25 -10.23 -10.55 7.02
N ASP A 26 -10.10 -11.30 5.92
CA ASP A 26 -9.44 -12.62 5.89
C ASP A 26 -7.94 -12.51 5.62
N GLU A 27 -7.44 -11.30 5.36
CA GLU A 27 -6.04 -11.01 5.11
C GLU A 27 -5.30 -10.71 6.41
N ASN A 28 -4.20 -11.41 6.69
CA ASN A 28 -3.45 -11.25 7.93
C ASN A 28 -2.49 -10.04 7.90
N LEU A 29 -3.01 -8.84 7.65
CA LEU A 29 -2.21 -7.62 7.59
C LEU A 29 -1.75 -7.10 8.95
N GLN A 30 -2.33 -7.56 10.06
CA GLN A 30 -1.93 -7.10 11.41
C GLN A 30 -1.98 -5.56 11.53
N ILE A 31 -3.04 -4.96 10.99
CA ILE A 31 -3.34 -3.54 11.12
C ILE A 31 -4.24 -3.37 12.35
N HIS A 32 -3.76 -2.62 13.34
CA HIS A 32 -4.44 -2.46 14.62
C HIS A 32 -4.87 -1.03 14.92
N ARG A 33 -4.34 -0.06 14.15
CA ARG A 33 -4.49 1.36 14.42
C ARG A 33 -5.39 1.99 13.35
N GLU A 34 -6.26 2.89 13.74
CA GLU A 34 -7.21 3.55 12.82
C GLU A 34 -6.48 4.39 11.76
N GLU A 35 -5.36 5.00 12.14
CA GLU A 35 -4.52 5.78 11.22
C GLU A 35 -3.88 4.93 10.12
N ASP A 36 -3.58 3.67 10.39
CA ASP A 36 -3.00 2.76 9.39
C ASP A 36 -4.06 2.37 8.35
N TRP A 37 -5.31 2.20 8.79
CA TRP A 37 -6.44 2.03 7.88
C TRP A 37 -6.73 3.29 7.07
N ALA A 38 -6.64 4.46 7.70
CA ALA A 38 -6.80 5.74 7.00
C ALA A 38 -5.70 5.94 5.94
N ALA A 39 -4.45 5.57 6.26
CA ALA A 39 -3.35 5.59 5.30
C ALA A 39 -3.57 4.61 4.15
N LEU A 40 -4.11 3.42 4.42
CA LEU A 40 -4.46 2.45 3.38
C LEU A 40 -5.55 3.01 2.45
N ALA A 41 -6.57 3.65 3.01
CA ALA A 41 -7.61 4.33 2.23
C ALA A 41 -7.03 5.47 1.37
N GLU A 42 -6.07 6.23 1.90
CA GLU A 42 -5.35 7.25 1.14
C GLU A 42 -4.58 6.65 -0.03
N HIS A 43 -3.92 5.49 0.13
CA HIS A 43 -3.24 4.81 -0.98
C HIS A 43 -4.22 4.42 -2.10
N VAL A 44 -5.43 3.97 -1.76
CA VAL A 44 -6.47 3.67 -2.76
C VAL A 44 -6.94 4.94 -3.47
N GLU A 45 -7.12 6.06 -2.75
CA GLU A 45 -7.45 7.34 -3.40
C GLU A 45 -6.34 7.84 -4.32
N VAL A 46 -5.07 7.65 -3.96
CA VAL A 46 -3.94 7.96 -4.84
C VAL A 46 -3.98 7.07 -6.09
N HIS A 47 -4.20 5.77 -5.94
CA HIS A 47 -4.37 4.84 -7.07
C HIS A 47 -5.52 5.26 -7.99
N LYS A 48 -6.68 5.58 -7.41
CA LYS A 48 -7.84 6.11 -8.12
C LYS A 48 -7.52 7.39 -8.89
N PHE A 49 -6.82 8.32 -8.25
CA PHE A 49 -6.38 9.56 -8.88
C PHE A 49 -5.49 9.28 -10.10
N LEU A 50 -4.52 8.38 -9.97
CA LEU A 50 -3.62 8.00 -11.07
C LEU A 50 -4.41 7.39 -12.25
N ILE A 51 -5.32 6.44 -11.99
CA ILE A 51 -6.16 5.85 -13.05
C ILE A 51 -6.97 6.93 -13.77
N ASN A 52 -7.62 7.82 -13.03
CA ASN A 52 -8.44 8.89 -13.60
C ASN A 52 -7.65 9.91 -14.43
N ARG A 53 -6.31 9.97 -14.30
CA ARG A 53 -5.46 10.76 -15.19
C ARG A 53 -5.17 10.07 -16.53
N SER A 54 -5.33 8.75 -16.59
CA SER A 54 -5.00 7.94 -17.76
C SER A 54 -6.21 7.61 -18.64
N ILE A 55 -7.42 7.91 -18.17
CA ILE A 55 -8.68 7.60 -18.87
C ILE A 55 -9.62 8.83 -18.89
N PRO A 56 -10.58 8.93 -19.84
CA PRO A 56 -11.41 10.12 -19.97
C PRO A 56 -12.64 10.17 -19.05
N TRP A 57 -12.83 9.18 -18.16
CA TRP A 57 -13.91 9.16 -17.18
C TRP A 57 -13.38 9.01 -15.75
N THR A 58 -14.27 9.17 -14.77
CA THR A 58 -13.93 9.00 -13.35
C THR A 58 -14.43 7.65 -12.85
N ILE A 59 -13.54 6.82 -12.32
CA ILE A 59 -13.92 5.57 -11.65
C ILE A 59 -14.45 5.82 -10.25
N THR A 60 -15.32 4.92 -9.78
CA THR A 60 -15.86 4.97 -8.41
C THR A 60 -14.82 4.53 -7.39
N TRP A 61 -15.14 4.70 -6.11
CA TRP A 61 -14.34 4.16 -5.01
C TRP A 61 -14.26 2.63 -5.08
N ASP A 62 -15.39 1.95 -5.34
CA ASP A 62 -15.45 0.49 -5.42
C ASP A 62 -14.61 -0.05 -6.58
N ASP A 63 -14.67 0.59 -7.75
CA ASP A 63 -13.80 0.28 -8.90
C ASP A 63 -12.32 0.43 -8.54
N ALA A 64 -11.99 1.49 -7.80
CA ALA A 64 -10.62 1.76 -7.39
C ALA A 64 -10.12 0.77 -6.34
N ILE A 65 -10.95 0.40 -5.35
CA ILE A 65 -10.63 -0.65 -4.38
C ILE A 65 -10.32 -1.95 -5.13
N PHE A 66 -11.18 -2.36 -6.05
CA PHE A 66 -11.01 -3.63 -6.77
C PHE A 66 -9.73 -3.62 -7.62
N SER A 67 -9.53 -2.55 -8.40
CA SER A 67 -8.31 -2.37 -9.18
C SER A 67 -7.06 -2.33 -8.30
N TRP A 68 -7.10 -1.62 -7.16
CA TRP A 68 -5.99 -1.56 -6.22
C TRP A 68 -5.70 -2.93 -5.61
N TYR A 69 -6.73 -3.70 -5.26
CA TYR A 69 -6.58 -5.02 -4.68
C TYR A 69 -5.82 -5.96 -5.62
N GLU A 70 -6.16 -5.95 -6.91
CA GLU A 70 -5.51 -6.80 -7.91
C GLU A 70 -4.11 -6.29 -8.31
N ASN A 71 -3.95 -4.98 -8.53
CA ASN A 71 -2.78 -4.43 -9.19
C ASN A 71 -1.72 -3.89 -8.23
N VAL A 72 -2.07 -3.65 -6.97
CA VAL A 72 -1.16 -3.07 -5.97
C VAL A 72 -1.08 -3.99 -4.74
N TYR A 73 -2.22 -4.28 -4.11
CA TYR A 73 -2.25 -5.07 -2.88
C TYR A 73 -1.69 -6.47 -3.09
N THR A 74 -2.31 -7.26 -3.97
CA THR A 74 -1.94 -8.66 -4.20
C THR A 74 -0.48 -8.86 -4.60
N PRO A 75 0.08 -8.13 -5.60
CA PRO A 75 1.49 -8.31 -5.96
C PRO A 75 2.44 -7.90 -4.84
N LEU A 76 2.18 -6.78 -4.16
CA LEU A 76 3.04 -6.33 -3.06
C LEU A 76 2.93 -7.23 -1.82
N ASN A 77 1.73 -7.72 -1.52
CA ASN A 77 1.49 -8.66 -0.43
C ASN A 77 2.28 -9.96 -0.66
N ARG A 78 2.31 -10.46 -1.90
CA ARG A 78 3.16 -11.59 -2.29
C ARG A 78 4.65 -11.28 -2.17
N ALA A 79 5.10 -10.11 -2.65
CA ALA A 79 6.48 -9.67 -2.51
C ALA A 79 6.92 -9.60 -1.04
N ILE A 80 6.03 -9.21 -0.13
CA ILE A 80 6.29 -9.17 1.32
C ILE A 80 6.40 -10.57 1.94
N ASP A 81 5.76 -11.60 1.36
CA ASP A 81 5.89 -12.97 1.86
C ASP A 81 7.27 -13.59 1.66
N HIS A 82 8.09 -12.99 0.79
CA HIS A 82 9.47 -13.40 0.60
C HIS A 82 10.24 -13.36 1.92
N TRP A 83 10.95 -14.47 2.21
CA TRP A 83 11.63 -14.64 3.50
C TRP A 83 12.67 -13.55 3.73
N GLU A 84 13.35 -13.11 2.67
CA GLU A 84 14.36 -12.07 2.70
C GLU A 84 13.77 -10.70 3.07
N VAL A 85 12.55 -10.41 2.63
CA VAL A 85 11.82 -9.18 2.96
C VAL A 85 11.36 -9.22 4.41
N ARG A 86 10.67 -10.29 4.84
CA ARG A 86 10.18 -10.38 6.23
C ARG A 86 11.32 -10.40 7.24
N SER A 87 12.38 -11.15 6.97
CA SER A 87 13.51 -11.32 7.89
C SER A 87 14.32 -10.03 8.05
N ALA A 88 14.24 -9.12 7.08
CA ALA A 88 14.88 -7.81 7.17
C ALA A 88 14.22 -6.89 8.22
N PHE A 89 12.96 -7.17 8.62
CA PHE A 89 12.16 -6.30 9.48
C PHE A 89 11.40 -7.06 10.58
N PRO A 90 12.10 -7.69 11.54
CA PRO A 90 11.46 -8.50 12.58
C PRO A 90 10.52 -7.72 13.52
N GLU A 91 10.71 -6.40 13.63
CA GLU A 91 9.94 -5.53 14.51
C GLU A 91 8.75 -4.83 13.82
N ARG A 92 8.49 -5.13 12.54
CA ARG A 92 7.42 -4.51 11.76
C ARG A 92 6.30 -5.51 11.52
N THR A 93 5.05 -5.05 11.66
CA THR A 93 3.90 -5.86 11.25
C THR A 93 3.81 -5.90 9.73
N ARG A 94 3.06 -6.87 9.19
CA ARG A 94 2.85 -7.02 7.75
C ARG A 94 2.25 -5.75 7.11
N GLY A 95 1.26 -5.14 7.76
CA GLY A 95 0.58 -3.93 7.30
C GLY A 95 1.50 -2.71 7.31
N GLN A 96 2.38 -2.61 8.31
CA GLN A 96 3.39 -1.55 8.33
C GLN A 96 4.40 -1.69 7.20
N LEU A 97 4.83 -2.92 6.88
CA LEU A 97 5.68 -3.18 5.72
C LEU A 97 4.95 -2.88 4.42
N TYR A 98 3.68 -3.26 4.31
CA TYR A 98 2.85 -2.96 3.16
C TYR A 98 2.79 -1.45 2.89
N LEU A 99 2.41 -0.65 3.90
CA LEU A 99 2.31 0.80 3.74
C LEU A 99 3.65 1.45 3.36
N ALA A 100 4.73 1.04 4.02
CA ALA A 100 6.07 1.57 3.76
C ALA A 100 6.58 1.22 2.35
N ILE A 101 6.48 -0.04 1.95
CA ILE A 101 6.95 -0.51 0.64
C ILE A 101 6.04 -0.01 -0.47
N SER A 102 4.72 0.10 -0.25
CA SER A 102 3.78 0.67 -1.23
C SER A 102 4.15 2.13 -1.55
N THR A 103 4.46 2.92 -0.52
CA THR A 103 4.94 4.30 -0.69
C THR A 103 6.27 4.33 -1.45
N HIS A 104 7.22 3.48 -1.07
CA HIS A 104 8.52 3.36 -1.74
C HIS A 104 8.38 3.00 -3.22
N TRP A 105 7.53 2.01 -3.51
CA TRP A 105 7.24 1.54 -4.86
C TRP A 105 6.68 2.65 -5.74
N TYR A 106 5.74 3.45 -5.22
CA TYR A 106 5.22 4.61 -5.93
C TYR A 106 6.33 5.59 -6.34
N TYR A 107 7.28 5.88 -5.45
CA TYR A 107 8.39 6.79 -5.77
C TYR A 107 9.38 6.18 -6.76
N LEU A 108 9.67 4.88 -6.68
CA LEU A 108 10.48 4.19 -7.67
C LEU A 108 9.85 4.27 -9.07
N GLN A 109 8.53 4.07 -9.17
CA GLN A 109 7.80 4.16 -10.44
C GLN A 109 7.85 5.55 -11.08
N GLN A 110 8.04 6.63 -10.30
CA GLN A 110 8.22 7.98 -10.87
C GLN A 110 9.49 8.08 -11.72
N SER A 111 10.51 7.27 -11.40
CA SER A 111 11.80 7.27 -12.11
C SER A 111 11.86 6.17 -13.16
N ASN A 112 11.29 5.00 -12.83
CA ASN A 112 11.22 3.85 -13.71
C ASN A 112 9.84 3.17 -13.58
N PRO A 113 8.90 3.46 -14.50
CA PRO A 113 7.54 2.90 -14.44
C PRO A 113 7.47 1.36 -14.52
N ALA A 114 8.54 0.69 -14.95
CA ALA A 114 8.58 -0.77 -15.07
C ALA A 114 8.92 -1.48 -13.75
N VAL A 115 9.25 -0.74 -12.68
CA VAL A 115 9.57 -1.33 -11.38
C VAL A 115 8.38 -2.14 -10.86
N THR A 116 8.63 -3.40 -10.58
CA THR A 116 7.66 -4.36 -10.03
C THR A 116 7.58 -4.28 -8.50
N ALA A 117 6.54 -4.89 -7.93
CA ALA A 117 6.37 -4.95 -6.48
C ALA A 117 7.50 -5.72 -5.79
N ASP A 118 7.99 -6.81 -6.41
CA ASP A 118 9.13 -7.60 -5.94
C ASP A 118 10.42 -6.77 -5.90
N GLU A 119 10.73 -6.06 -6.98
CA GLU A 119 11.89 -5.17 -7.05
C GLU A 119 11.81 -4.07 -5.98
N ALA A 120 10.62 -3.46 -5.80
CA ALA A 120 10.42 -2.44 -4.78
C ALA A 120 10.59 -2.99 -3.36
N ALA A 121 10.07 -4.19 -3.06
CA ALA A 121 10.21 -4.82 -1.76
C ALA A 121 11.67 -5.19 -1.44
N ARG A 122 12.41 -5.71 -2.43
CA ARG A 122 13.83 -6.02 -2.29
C ARG A 122 14.68 -4.78 -2.13
N ASP A 123 14.44 -3.75 -2.95
CA ASP A 123 15.15 -2.48 -2.85
C ASP A 123 14.90 -1.81 -1.49
N PHE A 124 13.66 -1.77 -1.02
CA PHE A 124 13.34 -1.28 0.31
C PHE A 124 14.06 -2.09 1.41
N SER A 125 14.10 -3.41 1.28
CA SER A 125 14.81 -4.30 2.21
C SER A 125 16.32 -4.09 2.18
N ALA A 126 16.91 -3.84 1.01
CA ALA A 126 18.33 -3.53 0.85
C ALA A 126 18.71 -2.18 1.49
N GLN A 127 17.82 -1.18 1.39
CA GLN A 127 18.09 0.16 1.91
C GLN A 127 17.83 0.27 3.42
N TYR A 128 16.72 -0.30 3.90
CA TYR A 128 16.22 -0.06 5.27
C TYR A 128 16.21 -1.31 6.16
N GLY A 129 16.48 -2.49 5.60
CA GLY A 129 16.50 -3.75 6.33
C GLY A 129 17.63 -3.87 7.35
N LYS A 130 17.51 -4.84 8.26
CA LYS A 130 18.51 -5.18 9.27
C LYS A 130 19.12 -6.56 9.02
N GLY A 131 20.31 -6.79 9.57
CA GLY A 131 20.95 -8.11 9.59
C GLY A 131 21.42 -8.62 8.22
N LEU A 132 21.61 -9.96 8.12
CA LEU A 132 22.12 -10.65 6.93
C LEU A 132 21.20 -10.49 5.71
N ALA A 133 19.90 -10.33 5.91
CA ALA A 133 18.92 -10.12 4.83
C ALA A 133 19.24 -8.87 3.98
N ARG A 134 19.76 -7.80 4.59
CA ARG A 134 20.23 -6.59 3.87
C ARG A 134 21.37 -6.89 2.88
N TRP A 135 22.19 -7.88 3.18
CA TRP A 135 23.28 -8.30 2.31
C TRP A 135 22.77 -9.17 1.16
N PHE A 136 21.81 -10.07 1.40
CA PHE A 136 21.27 -10.96 0.35
C PHE A 136 20.37 -10.25 -0.66
N SER A 137 19.59 -9.25 -0.23
CA SER A 137 18.70 -8.51 -1.14
C SER A 137 19.42 -7.65 -2.18
N ARG A 138 20.74 -7.42 -2.02
CA ARG A 138 21.58 -6.70 -3.01
C ARG A 138 22.09 -7.58 -4.16
N TYR A 139 21.98 -8.91 -4.06
CA TYR A 139 22.62 -9.85 -4.99
C TYR A 139 21.63 -10.88 -5.61
N LEU A 140 20.31 -10.70 -5.40
CA LEU A 140 19.23 -11.59 -5.85
C LEU A 140 18.17 -10.83 -6.65
#